data_AF-A0A7S2J5W6-F1
#
_entry.id   AF-A0A7S2J5W6-F1
#
_cell.length_a   1.000
_cell.length_b   1.000
_cell.length_c   1.000
_cell.angle_alpha   90.00
_cell.angle_beta   90.00
_cell.angle_gamma   90.00
#
_symmetry.space_group_name_H-M   'P 1'
#
loop_
_entity.id
_entity.type
_entity.pdbx_description
1 polymer ?
#
loop_
_entity_poly.entity_id
_entity_poly.type
_entity_poly.pdbx_seq_one_letter_code
_entity_poly.pdbx_strand_id
1 'polypeptide(L)'
;KEMMRSLIGVYIGAAVTEFQYAENCNEGVGTSCAGAITSNRISFCLGLQGPSFTSDVGAASSLASVTMAVNSLRFQTELYRANHTAVPGAVQLMLAPQFYLLACAAGYLSQIGRSQTFDVGAQGYCRGEGVGAATLRE
;
A
#
# COMPACT_ATOMS: atom_id res chain seq x y z
N LYS A 1 17.84 -2.45 -17.38
CA LYS A 1 18.92 -1.44 -17.52
C LYS A 1 18.36 -0.04 -17.81
N GLU A 2 17.29 0.11 -18.60
CA GLU A 2 16.70 1.44 -18.91
C GLU A 2 16.06 2.19 -17.73
N MET A 3 15.54 1.49 -16.71
CA MET A 3 14.91 2.16 -15.55
C MET A 3 15.89 2.58 -14.44
N MET A 4 17.13 2.10 -14.49
CA MET A 4 18.10 2.37 -13.42
C MET A 4 18.49 3.85 -13.43
N ARG A 5 18.47 4.50 -12.26
CA ARG A 5 18.65 5.94 -12.06
C ARG A 5 17.58 6.83 -12.72
N SER A 6 16.45 6.25 -13.12
CA SER A 6 15.31 7.05 -13.61
C SER A 6 14.59 7.73 -12.44
N LEU A 7 13.98 8.88 -12.72
CA LEU A 7 13.26 9.68 -11.72
C LEU A 7 11.81 9.21 -11.53
N ILE A 8 11.55 7.92 -11.72
CA ILE A 8 10.23 7.32 -11.54
C ILE A 8 9.85 7.37 -10.06
N GLY A 9 8.68 7.96 -9.76
CA GLY A 9 8.14 7.99 -8.40
C GLY A 9 7.45 6.68 -8.02
N VAL A 10 7.52 6.29 -6.75
CA VAL A 10 6.89 5.12 -6.16
C VAL A 10 5.99 5.57 -5.01
N TYR A 11 4.70 5.24 -5.11
CA TYR A 11 3.68 5.62 -4.13
C TYR A 11 2.93 4.37 -3.69
N ILE A 12 3.10 3.92 -2.46
CA ILE A 12 2.48 2.68 -1.97
C ILE A 12 1.46 2.96 -0.88
N GLY A 13 0.25 2.44 -1.06
CA GLY A 13 -0.75 2.33 -0.01
C GLY A 13 -0.54 1.06 0.79
N ALA A 14 -0.17 1.18 2.05
CA ALA A 14 -0.05 0.03 2.94
C ALA A 14 -0.60 0.42 4.31
N ALA A 15 -1.63 -0.29 4.75
CA ALA A 15 -2.10 -0.23 6.13
C ALA A 15 -1.19 -1.08 7.02
N VAL A 16 -1.53 -1.17 8.31
CA VAL A 16 -0.81 -1.91 9.35
C VAL A 16 -0.05 -3.12 8.81
N THR A 17 1.27 -3.08 8.91
CA THR A 17 2.15 -4.15 8.47
C THR A 17 2.01 -5.35 9.43
N GLU A 18 1.11 -6.29 9.10
CA GLU A 18 0.93 -7.52 9.89
C GLU A 18 2.19 -8.39 9.88
N PHE A 19 3.08 -8.18 8.90
CA PHE A 19 4.34 -8.92 8.73
C PHE A 19 5.23 -8.86 9.97
N GLN A 20 5.21 -7.78 10.75
CA GLN A 20 5.98 -7.69 12.00
C GLN A 20 5.51 -8.68 13.08
N TYR A 21 4.29 -9.22 12.95
CA TYR A 21 3.71 -10.19 13.86
C TYR A 21 3.79 -11.63 13.31
N ALA A 22 4.33 -11.82 12.12
CA ALA A 22 4.60 -13.16 11.59
C ALA A 22 5.75 -13.81 12.37
N GLU A 23 5.65 -15.11 12.64
CA GLU A 23 6.69 -15.86 13.34
C GLU A 23 8.03 -15.77 12.56
N ASN A 24 9.12 -15.43 13.26
CA ASN A 24 10.51 -15.33 12.75
C ASN A 24 10.98 -14.00 12.12
N CYS A 25 10.30 -12.87 12.32
CA CYS A 25 10.80 -11.58 11.81
C CYS A 25 11.98 -10.96 12.57
N ASN A 26 12.66 -11.66 13.48
CA ASN A 26 13.66 -11.07 14.40
C ASN A 26 14.94 -10.54 13.73
N GLU A 27 15.26 -10.93 12.49
CA GLU A 27 16.43 -10.43 11.77
C GLU A 27 16.06 -9.32 10.78
N GLY A 28 16.71 -8.16 10.91
CA GLY A 28 16.58 -7.07 9.94
C GLY A 28 15.25 -6.31 9.94
N VAL A 29 14.41 -6.45 11.00
CA VAL A 29 13.06 -5.86 11.16
C VAL A 29 12.98 -4.41 10.67
N GLY A 30 13.96 -3.57 11.06
CA GLY A 30 13.98 -2.15 10.69
C GLY A 30 14.10 -1.91 9.18
N THR A 31 14.69 -2.86 8.45
CA THR A 31 14.89 -2.80 7.00
C THR A 31 13.91 -3.66 6.20
N SER A 32 13.09 -4.46 6.86
CA SER A 32 12.13 -5.39 6.23
C SER A 32 10.67 -5.03 6.52
N CYS A 33 10.36 -4.45 7.68
CA CYS A 33 8.97 -4.32 8.16
C CYS A 33 8.50 -2.88 8.38
N ALA A 34 9.39 -1.89 8.44
CA ALA A 34 8.97 -0.49 8.63
C ALA A 34 8.12 -0.01 7.43
N GLY A 35 7.05 0.76 7.66
CA GLY A 35 6.13 1.15 6.59
C GLY A 35 6.81 1.81 5.38
N ALA A 36 7.80 2.67 5.61
CA ALA A 36 8.56 3.30 4.53
C ALA A 36 9.35 2.31 3.64
N ILE A 37 9.67 1.11 4.15
CA ILE A 37 10.39 0.08 3.42
C ILE A 37 9.56 -0.47 2.26
N THR A 38 8.23 -0.44 2.35
CA THR A 38 7.36 -0.98 1.30
C THR A 38 7.56 -0.25 -0.03
N SER A 39 7.63 1.09 -0.03
CA SER A 39 8.02 1.85 -1.22
C SER A 39 9.53 1.84 -1.47
N ASN A 40 10.35 1.99 -0.42
CA ASN A 40 11.80 2.12 -0.58
C ASN A 40 12.47 0.88 -1.15
N ARG A 41 11.98 -0.32 -0.87
CA ARG A 41 12.51 -1.56 -1.44
C ARG A 41 12.26 -1.65 -2.93
N ILE A 42 11.10 -1.20 -3.40
CA ILE A 42 10.80 -1.13 -4.84
C ILE A 42 11.77 -0.17 -5.52
N SER A 43 11.92 1.04 -4.96
CA SER A 43 12.85 2.05 -5.44
C SER A 43 14.30 1.53 -5.47
N PHE A 44 14.75 0.86 -4.40
CA PHE A 44 16.07 0.27 -4.31
C PHE A 44 16.30 -0.86 -5.34
N CYS A 45 15.40 -1.83 -5.40
CA CYS A 45 15.53 -3.00 -6.29
C CYS A 45 15.52 -2.61 -7.77
N LEU A 46 14.76 -1.58 -8.14
CA LEU A 46 14.66 -1.09 -9.52
C LEU A 46 15.65 0.06 -9.84
N GLY A 47 16.33 0.59 -8.81
CA GLY A 47 17.25 1.70 -8.93
C GLY A 47 16.57 3.04 -9.24
N LEU A 48 15.34 3.25 -8.78
CA LEU A 48 14.56 4.46 -9.02
C LEU A 48 15.00 5.57 -8.06
N GLN A 49 15.09 6.79 -8.58
CA GLN A 49 15.53 8.00 -7.86
C GLN A 49 14.44 9.06 -7.74
N GLY A 50 13.22 8.74 -8.18
CA GLY A 50 12.07 9.58 -7.93
C GLY A 50 11.59 9.50 -6.47
N PRO A 51 10.50 10.20 -6.15
CA PRO A 51 9.88 10.14 -4.82
C PRO A 51 9.57 8.71 -4.41
N SER A 52 9.79 8.35 -3.16
CA SER A 52 9.47 7.03 -2.62
C SER A 52 8.65 7.21 -1.35
N PHE A 53 7.36 6.95 -1.43
CA PHE A 53 6.42 7.27 -0.37
C PHE A 53 5.49 6.09 -0.06
N THR A 54 5.28 5.83 1.22
CA THR A 54 4.26 4.90 1.70
C THR A 54 3.23 5.67 2.53
N SER A 55 1.95 5.50 2.20
CA SER A 55 0.81 6.15 2.84
C SER A 55 -0.08 5.14 3.55
N ASP A 56 -0.48 5.44 4.79
CA ASP A 56 -1.57 4.74 5.49
C ASP A 56 -2.75 5.69 5.67
N VAL A 57 -3.85 5.38 4.97
CA VAL A 57 -5.16 6.04 5.09
C VAL A 57 -6.24 4.97 5.31
N GLY A 58 -5.88 3.87 6.00
CA GLY A 58 -6.75 2.72 6.20
C GLY A 58 -7.24 2.11 4.88
N ALA A 59 -8.54 1.85 4.77
CA ALA A 59 -9.14 1.22 3.58
C ALA A 59 -8.98 2.04 2.28
N ALA A 60 -8.69 3.34 2.38
CA ALA A 60 -8.49 4.22 1.23
C ALA A 60 -7.02 4.35 0.80
N SER A 61 -6.08 3.63 1.42
CA SER A 61 -4.64 3.77 1.17
C SER A 61 -4.25 3.57 -0.31
N SER A 62 -4.89 2.64 -1.02
CA SER A 62 -4.65 2.39 -2.44
C SER A 62 -5.08 3.56 -3.33
N LEU A 63 -6.19 4.21 -2.99
CA LEU A 63 -6.67 5.39 -3.72
C LEU A 63 -5.82 6.63 -3.38
N ALA A 64 -5.37 6.74 -2.13
CA ALA A 64 -4.46 7.80 -1.72
C ALA A 64 -3.14 7.73 -2.50
N SER A 65 -2.56 6.53 -2.67
CA SER A 65 -1.31 6.37 -3.43
C SER A 65 -1.46 6.76 -4.90
N VAL A 66 -2.59 6.42 -5.54
CA VAL A 66 -2.94 6.87 -6.90
C VAL A 66 -3.07 8.38 -6.95
N THR A 67 -3.78 8.98 -5.99
CA THR A 67 -3.99 10.44 -5.93
C THR A 67 -2.66 11.19 -5.80
N MET A 68 -1.77 10.69 -4.95
CA MET A 68 -0.42 11.26 -4.78
C MET A 68 0.42 11.13 -6.04
N ALA A 69 0.37 9.97 -6.70
CA ALA A 69 1.07 9.75 -7.96
C ALA A 69 0.58 10.70 -9.06
N VAL A 70 -0.74 10.84 -9.24
CA VAL A 70 -1.33 11.78 -10.21
C VAL A 70 -0.92 13.21 -9.90
N ASN A 71 -1.00 13.63 -8.64
CA ASN A 71 -0.62 14.99 -8.23
C ASN A 71 0.87 15.26 -8.46
N SER A 72 1.72 14.26 -8.22
CA SER A 72 3.17 14.39 -8.47
C SER A 72 3.49 14.64 -9.94
N LEU A 73 2.73 14.00 -10.84
CA LEU A 73 2.89 14.16 -12.29
C LEU A 73 2.29 15.48 -12.77
N ARG A 74 1.14 15.89 -12.23
CA ARG A 74 0.40 17.08 -12.70
C ARG A 74 0.93 18.41 -12.17
N PHE A 75 1.34 18.46 -10.91
CA PHE A 75 1.69 19.71 -10.23
C PHE A 75 3.19 19.93 -10.08
N GLN A 76 4.02 19.13 -10.79
CA GLN A 76 5.50 19.17 -10.90
C GLN A 76 6.18 20.26 -10.04
N THR A 77 6.21 20.06 -8.72
CA THR A 77 6.89 20.99 -7.81
C THR A 77 8.40 20.83 -7.94
N GLU A 78 9.21 21.69 -7.30
CA GLU A 78 10.68 21.52 -7.34
C GLU A 78 11.15 20.13 -6.86
N LEU A 79 10.39 19.49 -5.96
CA LEU A 79 10.64 18.13 -5.49
C LEU A 79 10.36 17.04 -6.55
N TYR A 80 9.60 17.36 -7.61
CA TYR A 80 9.07 16.40 -8.58
C TYR A 80 9.36 16.76 -10.06
N ARG A 81 10.06 17.87 -10.32
CA ARG A 81 10.15 18.56 -11.62
C ARG A 81 10.71 17.75 -12.81
N ALA A 82 11.26 16.57 -12.56
CA ALA A 82 11.80 15.69 -13.60
C ALA A 82 11.21 14.27 -13.57
N ASN A 83 10.12 14.09 -12.82
CA ASN A 83 9.36 12.84 -12.76
C ASN A 83 8.18 12.89 -13.75
N HIS A 84 8.28 12.11 -14.84
CA HIS A 84 7.20 11.93 -15.83
C HIS A 84 6.52 10.56 -15.74
N THR A 85 6.87 9.75 -14.74
CA THR A 85 6.32 8.40 -14.60
C THR A 85 6.22 8.01 -13.13
N ALA A 86 5.03 7.63 -12.69
CA ALA A 86 4.80 7.24 -11.30
C ALA A 86 4.22 5.84 -11.22
N VAL A 87 4.59 5.11 -10.17
CA VAL A 87 4.10 3.77 -9.84
C VAL A 87 3.28 3.87 -8.56
N PRO A 88 1.97 4.12 -8.64
CA PRO A 88 1.08 3.86 -7.53
C PRO A 88 0.88 2.36 -7.35
N GLY A 89 0.81 1.92 -6.10
CA GLY A 89 0.44 0.56 -5.76
C GLY A 89 -0.12 0.47 -4.35
N ALA A 90 -0.52 -0.73 -3.97
CA ALA A 90 -0.95 -1.05 -2.63
C ALA A 90 -0.83 -2.53 -2.32
N VAL A 91 -0.77 -2.85 -1.02
CA VAL A 91 -0.74 -4.22 -0.51
C VAL A 91 -1.56 -4.34 0.77
N GLN A 92 -2.33 -5.43 0.87
CA GLN A 92 -3.00 -5.88 2.07
C GLN A 92 -2.84 -7.40 2.19
N LEU A 93 -2.30 -7.85 3.32
CA LEU A 93 -2.21 -9.26 3.70
C LEU A 93 -2.81 -9.44 5.10
N MET A 94 -3.30 -10.64 5.38
CA MET A 94 -3.90 -11.09 6.64
C MET A 94 -3.01 -12.20 7.21
N LEU A 95 -1.91 -11.78 7.84
CA LEU A 95 -0.86 -12.67 8.31
C LEU A 95 -1.03 -13.07 9.77
N ALA A 96 -1.84 -12.33 10.53
CA ALA A 96 -1.93 -12.54 11.96
C ALA A 96 -3.39 -12.46 12.47
N PRO A 97 -3.83 -13.41 13.31
CA PRO A 97 -5.23 -13.54 13.70
C PRO A 97 -5.73 -12.38 14.58
N GLN A 98 -4.84 -11.67 15.29
CA GLN A 98 -5.24 -10.57 16.18
C GLN A 98 -6.00 -9.45 15.46
N PHE A 99 -5.68 -9.16 14.20
CA PHE A 99 -6.36 -8.11 13.43
C PHE A 99 -7.75 -8.55 12.99
N TYR A 100 -7.92 -9.85 12.71
CA TYR A 100 -9.23 -10.42 12.45
C TYR A 100 -10.11 -10.36 13.71
N LEU A 101 -9.58 -10.75 14.86
CA LEU A 101 -10.29 -10.69 16.15
C LEU A 101 -10.67 -9.25 16.53
N LEU A 102 -9.78 -8.29 16.31
CA LEU A 102 -10.07 -6.87 16.55
C LEU A 102 -11.20 -6.37 15.65
N ALA A 103 -11.20 -6.74 14.37
CA ALA A 103 -12.26 -6.39 13.44
C ALA A 103 -13.61 -7.06 13.78
N CYS A 104 -13.59 -8.30 14.27
CA CYS A 104 -14.79 -8.96 14.83
C CYS A 104 -15.32 -8.20 16.05
N ALA A 105 -14.46 -7.87 17.01
CA ALA A 105 -14.85 -7.16 18.23
C ALA A 105 -15.39 -5.75 17.94
N ALA A 106 -14.91 -5.10 16.89
CA ALA A 106 -15.40 -3.81 16.40
C ALA A 106 -16.72 -3.91 15.61
N GLY A 107 -17.23 -5.12 15.33
CA GLY A 107 -18.45 -5.31 14.55
C GLY A 107 -18.30 -5.02 13.05
N TYR A 108 -17.08 -5.05 12.51
CA TYR A 108 -16.82 -4.75 11.10
C TYR A 108 -17.08 -5.94 10.17
N LEU A 109 -16.96 -7.17 10.70
CA LEU A 109 -16.97 -8.39 9.90
C LEU A 109 -18.34 -9.05 9.87
N SER A 110 -18.76 -9.44 8.68
CA SER A 110 -19.97 -10.24 8.48
C SER A 110 -19.78 -11.64 9.09
N GLN A 111 -20.73 -12.09 9.91
CA GLN A 111 -20.72 -13.45 10.50
C GLN A 111 -20.81 -14.57 9.46
N ILE A 112 -21.44 -14.32 8.30
CA ILE A 112 -21.55 -15.26 7.19
C ILE A 112 -20.35 -15.23 6.23
N GLY A 113 -19.32 -14.44 6.53
CA GLY A 113 -18.09 -14.36 5.72
C GLY A 113 -18.28 -13.79 4.31
N ARG A 114 -19.32 -12.98 4.06
CA ARG A 114 -19.56 -12.35 2.75
C ARG A 114 -19.93 -10.87 2.88
N SER A 115 -19.40 -10.05 1.98
CA SER A 115 -19.87 -8.68 1.79
C SER A 115 -21.15 -8.70 0.96
N GLN A 116 -22.30 -8.44 1.59
CA GLN A 116 -23.59 -8.38 0.91
C GLN A 116 -23.87 -6.93 0.48
N THR A 117 -23.15 -6.44 -0.52
CA THR A 117 -23.19 -5.03 -0.91
C THR A 117 -24.60 -4.62 -1.32
N PHE A 118 -25.14 -3.60 -0.63
CA PHE A 118 -26.48 -3.04 -0.85
C PHE A 118 -27.67 -3.98 -0.53
N ASP A 119 -27.43 -5.10 0.15
CA ASP A 119 -28.49 -6.01 0.59
C ASP A 119 -29.10 -5.56 1.93
N VAL A 120 -30.40 -5.83 2.14
CA VAL A 120 -31.11 -5.50 3.39
C VAL A 120 -30.56 -6.28 4.59
N GLY A 121 -30.03 -7.47 4.37
CA GLY A 121 -29.46 -8.34 5.37
C GLY A 121 -27.97 -8.12 5.64
N ALA A 122 -27.35 -7.07 5.08
CA ALA A 122 -25.91 -6.83 5.21
C ALA A 122 -25.48 -6.59 6.68
N GLN A 123 -24.44 -7.29 7.12
CA GLN A 123 -24.01 -7.36 8.54
C GLN A 123 -22.55 -6.95 8.76
N GLY A 124 -21.91 -6.37 7.76
CA GLY A 124 -20.46 -6.11 7.74
C GLY A 124 -19.83 -6.57 6.42
N TYR A 125 -18.51 -6.48 6.33
CA TYR A 125 -17.76 -6.90 5.15
C TYR A 125 -16.94 -8.17 5.41
N CYS A 126 -16.54 -8.86 4.35
CA CYS A 126 -15.54 -9.91 4.40
C CYS A 126 -14.17 -9.34 4.05
N ARG A 127 -13.16 -9.59 4.89
CA ARG A 127 -11.79 -9.14 4.60
C ARG A 127 -11.24 -9.91 3.39
N GLY A 128 -10.44 -9.22 2.59
CA GLY A 128 -9.70 -9.80 1.48
C GLY A 128 -8.23 -9.40 1.55
N GLU A 129 -7.41 -10.16 0.83
CA GLU A 129 -6.02 -9.83 0.56
C GLU A 129 -5.86 -9.34 -0.86
N GLY A 130 -4.81 -8.59 -1.13
CA GLY A 130 -4.51 -8.16 -2.48
C GLY A 130 -3.22 -7.36 -2.57
N VAL A 131 -2.59 -7.45 -3.73
CA VAL A 131 -1.48 -6.60 -4.15
C VAL A 131 -1.76 -6.11 -5.55
N GLY A 132 -1.53 -4.83 -5.78
CA GLY A 132 -1.75 -4.22 -7.09
C GLY A 132 -0.84 -3.02 -7.29
N ALA A 133 -0.38 -2.84 -8.52
CA ALA A 133 0.37 -1.67 -8.93
C ALA A 133 0.03 -1.31 -10.37
N ALA A 134 0.12 -0.03 -10.69
CA ALA A 134 -0.05 0.48 -12.04
C ALA A 134 1.12 1.38 -12.40
N THR A 135 1.31 1.65 -13.69
CA THR A 135 2.23 2.68 -14.16
C THR A 135 1.41 3.83 -14.72
N LEU A 136 1.66 5.03 -14.21
CA LEU A 136 1.11 6.28 -14.70
C LEU A 136 2.22 7.04 -15.44
N ARG A 137 1.86 7.66 -16.56
CA ARG A 137 2.72 8.56 -17.31
C ARG A 137 1.97 9.85 -17.56
N GLU A 138 2.71 10.95 -17.60
CA GLU A 138 2.18 12.25 -18.00
C GLU A 138 1.93 12.34 -19.51
#